data_AF-A0A2V4AE32-F1
#
_entry.id   AF-A0A2V4AE32-F1
#
_cell.length_a   1.000
_cell.length_b   1.000
_cell.length_c   1.000
_cell.angle_alpha   90.00
_cell.angle_beta   90.00
_cell.angle_gamma   90.00
#
_symmetry.space_group_name_H-M   'P 1'
#
loop_
_entity.id
_entity.type
_entity.pdbx_description
1 polymer ?
#
loop_
_entity_poly.entity_id
_entity_poly.type
_entity_poly.pdbx_seq_one_letter_code
_entity_poly.pdbx_strand_id
1 'polypeptide(L)'
;MGTEITLDVAGVSVTYSKNHRGTDHGSIFQEQDRKAIKSDQINYDWYEENDEDPTPSEAAFTRPLKYVVPRLELLGFNLEHVRREYDAVAQNWLEERKYLQIGDEELVPDLMNFVEFVAFAAAYPLDSLDDTFVPYADDAGKARIQARFKEVQVERIPADRPSGIQVHSEQNFFGSLVNILHPYSVLRLLAEIEANKDAPVVWQYGPLVQAGWATEREFMPDARRTETFLIATEGSSDVHILTHALALLRPGIADFFRFIDVSKRHPFSGTGSLVKFAEGLAKIDVHNQVLFVFDNDAEGLDAHQRLSNLTLPVNMRGIMLPELEVFRSFPAQGPEGLHHSDINRRAAAIECYLDLDVGGYLPAKVRWTNHKESLDTYHGALEFKEVYSKEFLKQTAETLTEGMYDVRKIEVVLDSLVAACVAIAADQWDARRDQIET
;
A
#
# COMPACT_ATOMS: atom_id res chain seq x y z
N MET A 1 -20.00 -27.06 17.16
CA MET A 1 -19.64 -26.63 15.79
C MET A 1 -18.63 -25.50 15.92
N GLY A 2 -17.73 -25.34 14.95
CA GLY A 2 -16.79 -24.22 14.96
C GLY A 2 -17.27 -23.09 14.06
N THR A 3 -16.85 -21.86 14.36
CA THR A 3 -17.15 -20.65 13.59
C THR A 3 -15.93 -20.27 12.76
N GLU A 4 -16.14 -19.91 11.50
CA GLU A 4 -15.06 -19.58 10.57
C GLU A 4 -15.03 -18.07 10.33
N ILE A 5 -13.83 -17.54 10.12
CA ILE A 5 -13.60 -16.17 9.68
C ILE A 5 -12.75 -16.23 8.42
N THR A 6 -13.16 -15.49 7.40
CA THR A 6 -12.52 -15.46 6.08
C THR A 6 -12.15 -14.04 5.69
N LEU A 7 -11.08 -13.91 4.92
CA LEU A 7 -10.84 -12.72 4.10
C LEU A 7 -11.22 -13.09 2.67
N ASP A 8 -12.24 -12.44 2.13
CA ASP A 8 -12.83 -12.75 0.83
C ASP A 8 -12.65 -11.60 -0.13
N VAL A 9 -12.58 -11.89 -1.43
CA VAL A 9 -12.73 -10.91 -2.51
C VAL A 9 -13.76 -11.40 -3.51
N ALA A 10 -14.90 -10.69 -3.59
CA ALA A 10 -16.06 -11.12 -4.38
C ALA A 10 -16.47 -12.60 -4.17
N GLY A 11 -16.45 -13.07 -2.92
CA GLY A 11 -16.83 -14.45 -2.54
C GLY A 11 -15.71 -15.47 -2.64
N VAL A 12 -14.57 -15.14 -3.26
CA VAL A 12 -13.38 -16.00 -3.24
C VAL A 12 -12.59 -15.76 -1.96
N SER A 13 -12.57 -16.74 -1.07
CA SER A 13 -11.75 -16.71 0.15
C SER A 13 -10.26 -16.82 -0.17
N VAL A 14 -9.46 -15.85 0.28
CA VAL A 14 -7.99 -15.87 0.15
C VAL A 14 -7.29 -16.39 1.40
N THR A 15 -7.95 -16.35 2.55
CA THR A 15 -7.51 -17.02 3.79
C THR A 15 -8.69 -17.26 4.72
N TYR A 16 -8.54 -18.22 5.62
CA TYR A 16 -9.55 -18.53 6.63
C TYR A 16 -8.92 -18.93 7.96
N SER A 17 -9.71 -18.85 9.03
CA SER A 17 -9.38 -19.36 10.35
C SER A 17 -10.64 -19.88 11.05
N LYS A 18 -10.47 -20.73 12.05
CA LYS A 18 -11.60 -21.38 12.74
C LYS A 18 -11.47 -21.25 14.25
N ASN A 19 -12.52 -20.74 14.90
CA ASN A 19 -12.60 -20.52 16.35
C ASN A 19 -11.54 -19.56 16.92
N HIS A 20 -10.88 -18.78 16.08
CA HIS A 20 -9.98 -17.69 16.45
C HIS A 20 -9.86 -16.70 15.30
N ARG A 21 -9.40 -15.47 15.59
CA ARG A 21 -9.27 -14.40 14.58
C ARG A 21 -8.36 -14.77 13.41
N GLY A 22 -7.27 -15.48 13.70
CA GLY A 22 -6.21 -15.73 12.72
C GLY A 22 -5.39 -14.46 12.50
N THR A 23 -4.93 -14.28 11.27
CA THR A 23 -4.18 -13.08 10.85
C THR A 23 -5.02 -11.83 11.02
N ASP A 24 -4.38 -10.77 11.51
CA ASP A 24 -5.01 -9.46 11.63
C ASP A 24 -5.00 -8.75 10.29
N HIS A 25 -6.17 -8.55 9.70
CA HIS A 25 -6.33 -7.86 8.43
C HIS A 25 -6.76 -6.40 8.58
N GLY A 26 -6.77 -5.85 9.81
CA GLY A 26 -7.20 -4.48 10.07
C GLY A 26 -6.49 -3.43 9.21
N SER A 27 -5.20 -3.61 8.96
CA SER A 27 -4.35 -2.65 8.25
C SER A 27 -4.72 -2.44 6.79
N ILE A 28 -5.51 -3.31 6.17
CA ILE A 28 -6.01 -3.12 4.80
C ILE A 28 -7.38 -2.42 4.74
N PHE A 29 -7.94 -2.04 5.89
CA PHE A 29 -9.20 -1.31 6.04
C PHE A 29 -9.01 -0.04 6.87
N GLN A 30 -10.01 0.84 6.83
CA GLN A 30 -10.14 2.02 7.69
C GLN A 30 -11.47 1.95 8.45
N GLU A 31 -11.65 2.75 9.50
CA GLU A 31 -12.86 2.68 10.34
C GLU A 31 -14.17 2.89 9.55
N GLN A 32 -14.18 3.73 8.50
CA GLN A 32 -15.36 3.90 7.64
C GLN A 32 -15.72 2.65 6.80
N ASP A 33 -14.81 1.68 6.72
CA ASP A 33 -15.04 0.40 6.03
C ASP A 33 -15.76 -0.61 6.94
N ARG A 34 -15.90 -0.33 8.25
CA ARG A 34 -16.68 -1.15 9.17
C ARG A 34 -18.17 -1.01 8.89
N LYS A 35 -18.82 -2.09 8.47
CA LYS A 35 -20.22 -2.12 8.03
C LYS A 35 -20.89 -3.42 8.47
N ALA A 36 -22.22 -3.39 8.56
CA ALA A 36 -23.03 -4.59 8.65
C ALA A 36 -23.19 -5.19 7.24
N ILE A 37 -22.75 -6.43 7.06
CA ILE A 37 -22.80 -7.18 5.81
C ILE A 37 -23.43 -8.53 6.09
N LYS A 38 -24.33 -8.96 5.19
CA LYS A 38 -24.94 -10.27 5.30
C LYS A 38 -23.93 -11.40 5.23
N SER A 39 -24.20 -12.50 5.92
CA SER A 39 -23.37 -13.71 5.95
C SER A 39 -24.22 -14.95 5.69
N ASP A 40 -23.66 -15.94 5.00
CA ASP A 40 -24.21 -17.29 4.95
C ASP A 40 -24.01 -18.07 6.26
N GLN A 41 -23.10 -17.63 7.13
CA GLN A 41 -22.89 -18.19 8.47
C GLN A 41 -23.95 -17.74 9.49
N ILE A 42 -24.83 -16.80 9.14
CA ILE A 42 -25.85 -16.25 10.02
C ILE A 42 -27.21 -16.90 9.71
N ASN A 43 -27.83 -17.48 10.74
CA ASN A 43 -29.20 -17.98 10.63
C ASN A 43 -30.19 -16.83 10.82
N TYR A 44 -30.56 -16.16 9.72
CA TYR A 44 -31.52 -15.04 9.75
C TYR A 44 -32.90 -15.43 10.24
N ASP A 45 -33.37 -16.65 9.94
CA ASP A 45 -34.67 -17.14 10.40
C ASP A 45 -34.74 -17.12 11.93
N TRP A 46 -33.63 -17.44 12.61
CA TRP A 46 -33.55 -17.35 14.06
C TRP A 46 -33.73 -15.91 14.58
N TYR A 47 -33.12 -14.92 13.93
CA TYR A 47 -33.29 -13.51 14.32
C TYR A 47 -34.72 -13.03 14.10
N GLU A 48 -35.32 -13.39 12.97
CA GLU A 48 -36.73 -13.07 12.67
C GLU A 48 -37.70 -13.73 13.66
N GLU A 49 -37.47 -14.99 14.01
CA GLU A 49 -38.31 -15.74 14.95
C GLU A 49 -38.22 -15.20 16.40
N ASN A 50 -37.07 -14.63 16.78
CA ASN A 50 -36.81 -14.17 18.15
C ASN A 50 -36.93 -12.63 18.32
N ASP A 51 -37.27 -11.88 17.26
CA ASP A 51 -37.33 -10.41 17.25
C ASP A 51 -36.00 -9.77 17.73
N GLU A 52 -34.88 -10.36 17.31
CA GLU A 52 -33.53 -9.88 17.63
C GLU A 52 -32.87 -9.19 16.43
N ASP A 53 -31.97 -8.24 16.70
CA ASP A 53 -31.22 -7.51 15.68
C ASP A 53 -30.01 -8.32 15.18
N PRO A 54 -29.91 -8.66 13.88
CA PRO A 54 -28.76 -9.39 13.33
C PRO A 54 -27.52 -8.52 13.15
N THR A 55 -27.63 -7.19 13.21
CA THR A 55 -26.53 -6.24 12.94
C THR A 55 -25.22 -6.57 13.67
N PRO A 56 -25.22 -7.01 14.95
CA PRO A 56 -23.99 -7.41 15.65
C PRO A 56 -23.32 -8.65 15.06
N SER A 57 -24.09 -9.59 14.49
CA SER A 57 -23.57 -10.76 13.76
C SER A 57 -23.08 -10.40 12.37
N GLU A 58 -23.63 -9.35 11.76
CA GLU A 58 -23.25 -8.87 10.42
C GLU A 58 -21.97 -8.03 10.41
N ALA A 59 -21.35 -7.79 11.56
CA ALA A 59 -20.20 -6.91 11.68
C ALA A 59 -19.01 -7.39 10.81
N ALA A 60 -18.57 -6.53 9.89
CA ALA A 60 -17.50 -6.82 8.95
C ALA A 60 -16.75 -5.55 8.56
N PHE A 61 -15.58 -5.72 7.95
CA PHE A 61 -14.96 -4.66 7.15
C PHE A 61 -15.14 -4.94 5.67
N THR A 62 -15.45 -3.90 4.88
CA THR A 62 -15.46 -4.03 3.43
C THR A 62 -15.05 -2.79 2.67
N ARG A 63 -14.26 -3.02 1.61
CA ARG A 63 -13.79 -1.98 0.69
C ARG A 63 -13.55 -2.55 -0.71
N PRO A 64 -13.78 -1.76 -1.78
CA PRO A 64 -13.39 -2.16 -3.13
C PRO A 64 -11.88 -2.44 -3.25
N LEU A 65 -11.52 -3.50 -3.98
CA LEU A 65 -10.15 -3.99 -4.13
C LEU A 65 -9.17 -2.89 -4.60
N LYS A 66 -9.58 -2.02 -5.52
CA LYS A 66 -8.75 -0.90 -6.01
C LYS A 66 -8.26 0.05 -4.91
N TYR A 67 -9.00 0.17 -3.81
CA TYR A 67 -8.60 1.01 -2.66
C TYR A 67 -7.82 0.23 -1.60
N VAL A 68 -7.83 -1.10 -1.66
CA VAL A 68 -6.98 -1.98 -0.84
C VAL A 68 -5.55 -2.00 -1.39
N VAL A 69 -5.38 -1.98 -2.72
CA VAL A 69 -4.06 -2.06 -3.39
C VAL A 69 -3.02 -1.08 -2.83
N PRO A 70 -3.27 0.24 -2.70
CA PRO A 70 -2.26 1.15 -2.16
C PRO A 70 -1.82 0.80 -0.73
N ARG A 71 -2.71 0.21 0.07
CA ARG A 71 -2.41 -0.24 1.43
C ARG A 71 -1.55 -1.51 1.38
N LEU A 72 -1.85 -2.46 0.49
CA LEU A 72 -1.02 -3.65 0.27
C LEU A 72 0.41 -3.27 -0.13
N GLU A 73 0.57 -2.30 -1.03
CA GLU A 73 1.89 -1.86 -1.50
C GLU A 73 2.69 -1.19 -0.38
N LEU A 74 2.05 -0.41 0.49
CA LEU A 74 2.68 0.16 1.69
C LEU A 74 3.01 -0.90 2.75
N LEU A 75 2.33 -2.05 2.74
CA LEU A 75 2.67 -3.22 3.53
C LEU A 75 3.76 -4.10 2.87
N GLY A 76 4.23 -3.75 1.68
CA GLY A 76 5.31 -4.45 0.96
C GLY A 76 4.84 -5.42 -0.13
N PHE A 77 3.53 -5.58 -0.30
CA PHE A 77 2.91 -6.50 -1.27
C PHE A 77 2.65 -5.81 -2.60
N ASN A 78 3.71 -5.42 -3.30
CA ASN A 78 3.63 -4.94 -4.69
C ASN A 78 3.80 -6.08 -5.70
N LEU A 79 3.55 -5.81 -6.99
CA LEU A 79 3.56 -6.87 -8.02
C LEU A 79 4.93 -7.56 -8.17
N GLU A 80 6.03 -6.84 -7.95
CA GLU A 80 7.37 -7.43 -7.97
C GLU A 80 7.60 -8.37 -6.78
N HIS A 81 7.06 -8.06 -5.60
CA HIS A 81 7.04 -8.97 -4.47
C HIS A 81 6.24 -10.25 -4.81
N VAL A 82 5.02 -10.10 -5.36
CA VAL A 82 4.19 -11.25 -5.78
C VAL A 82 4.94 -12.14 -6.77
N ARG A 83 5.65 -11.54 -7.73
CA ARG A 83 6.48 -12.29 -8.68
C ARG A 83 7.56 -13.10 -7.99
N ARG A 84 8.32 -12.48 -7.07
CA ARG A 84 9.41 -13.17 -6.36
C ARG A 84 8.89 -14.27 -5.44
N GLU A 85 7.76 -14.04 -4.79
CA GLU A 85 7.10 -15.04 -3.96
C GLU A 85 6.65 -16.24 -4.80
N TYR A 86 6.02 -16.00 -5.95
CA TYR A 86 5.66 -17.05 -6.89
C TYR A 86 6.87 -17.87 -7.36
N ASP A 87 7.96 -17.19 -7.74
CA ASP A 87 9.20 -17.86 -8.15
C ASP A 87 9.76 -18.74 -7.02
N ALA A 88 9.68 -18.28 -5.77
CA ALA A 88 10.11 -19.05 -4.59
C ALA A 88 9.21 -20.27 -4.34
N VAL A 89 7.89 -20.12 -4.44
CA VAL A 89 6.92 -21.23 -4.32
C VAL A 89 7.18 -22.27 -5.42
N ALA A 90 7.35 -21.84 -6.67
CA ALA A 90 7.66 -22.72 -7.79
C ALA A 90 8.98 -23.48 -7.58
N GLN A 91 10.03 -22.78 -7.10
CA GLN A 91 11.31 -23.40 -6.81
C GLN A 91 11.22 -24.44 -5.68
N ASN A 92 10.58 -24.08 -4.56
CA ASN A 92 10.41 -24.99 -3.43
C ASN A 92 9.64 -26.25 -3.83
N TRP A 93 8.56 -26.08 -4.59
CA TRP A 93 7.77 -27.20 -5.12
C TRP A 93 8.63 -28.14 -5.97
N LEU A 94 9.47 -27.61 -6.86
CA LEU A 94 10.40 -28.41 -7.67
C LEU A 94 11.45 -29.14 -6.81
N GLU A 95 11.95 -28.51 -5.76
CA GLU A 95 12.94 -29.10 -4.85
C GLU A 95 12.32 -30.25 -4.03
N GLU A 96 11.12 -30.08 -3.50
CA GLU A 96 10.38 -31.12 -2.77
C GLU A 96 10.06 -32.31 -3.68
N ARG A 97 9.60 -32.08 -4.91
CA ARG A 97 9.31 -33.15 -5.88
C ARG A 97 10.56 -33.93 -6.25
N LYS A 98 11.71 -33.27 -6.44
CA LYS A 98 12.99 -33.95 -6.67
C LYS A 98 13.42 -34.80 -5.47
N TYR A 99 13.14 -34.34 -4.24
CA TYR A 99 13.46 -35.11 -3.04
C TYR A 99 12.56 -36.35 -2.86
N LEU A 100 11.29 -36.23 -3.22
CA LEU A 100 10.29 -37.30 -3.12
C LEU A 100 10.34 -38.33 -4.28
N GLN A 101 11.07 -38.04 -5.36
CA GLN A 101 11.29 -38.98 -6.46
C GLN A 101 12.03 -40.24 -5.97
N ILE A 102 11.27 -41.31 -5.71
CA ILE A 102 11.79 -42.66 -5.48
C ILE A 102 11.62 -43.43 -6.81
N GLY A 103 12.59 -43.36 -7.71
CA GLY A 103 12.61 -44.08 -8.99
C GLY A 103 12.50 -43.19 -10.25
N ASP A 104 12.47 -43.83 -11.43
CA ASP A 104 12.67 -43.20 -12.75
C ASP A 104 11.40 -42.57 -13.41
N GLU A 105 10.25 -42.42 -12.74
CA GLU A 105 8.96 -42.25 -13.45
C GLU A 105 8.03 -41.07 -13.11
N GLU A 106 8.35 -40.12 -12.21
CA GLU A 106 7.54 -38.89 -12.11
C GLU A 106 8.11 -37.75 -12.98
N LEU A 107 7.55 -37.61 -14.19
CA LEU A 107 7.75 -36.44 -15.04
C LEU A 107 7.31 -35.18 -14.29
N VAL A 108 8.28 -34.37 -13.88
CA VAL A 108 8.02 -33.04 -13.32
C VAL A 108 7.40 -32.19 -14.43
N PRO A 109 6.18 -31.65 -14.25
CA PRO A 109 5.53 -30.83 -15.27
C PRO A 109 6.32 -29.55 -15.50
N ASP A 110 6.25 -29.03 -16.72
CA ASP A 110 6.73 -27.68 -17.04
C ASP A 110 5.81 -26.67 -16.34
N LEU A 111 6.26 -26.10 -15.23
CA LEU A 111 5.42 -25.20 -14.42
C LEU A 111 5.04 -23.94 -15.20
N MET A 112 3.90 -23.35 -14.85
CA MET A 112 3.57 -22.00 -15.30
C MET A 112 4.62 -21.04 -14.75
N ASN A 113 5.15 -20.17 -15.59
CA ASN A 113 5.88 -19.01 -15.09
C ASN A 113 4.88 -17.95 -14.56
N PHE A 114 5.39 -16.93 -13.86
CA PHE A 114 4.54 -15.90 -13.27
C PHE A 114 3.62 -15.20 -14.27
N VAL A 115 4.10 -14.94 -15.50
CA VAL A 115 3.29 -14.27 -16.55
C VAL A 115 2.13 -15.17 -16.99
N GLU A 116 2.38 -16.47 -17.15
CA GLU A 116 1.33 -17.45 -17.46
C GLU A 116 0.30 -17.56 -16.32
N PHE A 117 0.77 -17.51 -15.07
CA PHE A 117 -0.12 -17.56 -13.90
C PHE A 117 -0.99 -16.31 -13.77
N VAL A 118 -0.44 -15.12 -14.02
CA VAL A 118 -1.21 -13.86 -14.11
C VAL A 118 -2.25 -13.95 -15.23
N ALA A 119 -1.85 -14.44 -16.42
CA ALA A 119 -2.76 -14.61 -17.55
C ALA A 119 -3.88 -15.61 -17.26
N PHE A 120 -3.57 -16.70 -16.53
CA PHE A 120 -4.56 -17.65 -16.02
C PHE A 120 -5.56 -16.94 -15.10
N ALA A 121 -5.10 -16.22 -14.07
CA ALA A 121 -5.99 -15.51 -13.16
C ALA A 121 -6.87 -14.49 -13.90
N ALA A 122 -6.28 -13.75 -14.85
CA ALA A 122 -6.98 -12.74 -15.65
C ALA A 122 -8.04 -13.29 -16.60
N ALA A 123 -7.98 -14.58 -16.97
CA ALA A 123 -8.99 -15.22 -17.79
C ALA A 123 -10.32 -15.45 -17.06
N TYR A 124 -10.35 -15.30 -15.72
CA TYR A 124 -11.50 -15.57 -14.87
C TYR A 124 -11.81 -14.39 -13.93
N PRO A 125 -12.46 -13.32 -14.42
CA PRO A 125 -12.99 -12.25 -13.56
C PRO A 125 -13.86 -12.82 -12.44
N LEU A 126 -13.72 -12.28 -11.22
CA LEU A 126 -14.32 -12.87 -10.02
C LEU A 126 -15.85 -12.87 -10.06
N ASP A 127 -16.44 -11.81 -10.62
CA ASP A 127 -17.89 -11.66 -10.79
C ASP A 127 -18.51 -12.65 -11.78
N SER A 128 -17.68 -13.30 -12.61
CA SER A 128 -18.11 -14.28 -13.61
C SER A 128 -18.19 -15.71 -13.07
N LEU A 129 -17.61 -15.96 -11.89
CA LEU A 129 -17.50 -17.28 -11.27
C LEU A 129 -18.80 -17.63 -10.55
N ASP A 130 -19.37 -18.80 -10.84
CA ASP A 130 -20.59 -19.28 -10.19
C ASP A 130 -20.32 -19.70 -8.74
N ASP A 131 -21.11 -19.14 -7.82
CA ASP A 131 -21.09 -19.47 -6.39
C ASP A 131 -22.22 -20.42 -5.95
N THR A 132 -22.95 -20.99 -6.91
CA THR A 132 -24.02 -21.94 -6.58
C THR A 132 -23.44 -23.18 -5.88
N PHE A 133 -23.75 -23.32 -4.59
CA PHE A 133 -23.31 -24.44 -3.78
C PHE A 133 -23.76 -25.80 -4.36
N VAL A 134 -22.81 -26.68 -4.59
CA VAL A 134 -23.03 -28.06 -5.05
C VAL A 134 -22.77 -29.02 -3.88
N PRO A 135 -23.83 -29.47 -3.17
CA PRO A 135 -23.68 -30.39 -2.04
C PRO A 135 -23.16 -31.75 -2.53
N TYR A 136 -22.16 -32.30 -1.83
CA TYR A 136 -21.59 -33.63 -2.10
C TYR A 136 -21.29 -33.84 -3.58
N ALA A 137 -20.33 -33.08 -4.12
CA ALA A 137 -19.91 -33.23 -5.50
C ALA A 137 -19.41 -34.67 -5.74
N ASP A 138 -20.34 -35.53 -6.19
CA ASP A 138 -20.04 -36.73 -6.93
C ASP A 138 -19.21 -36.36 -8.17
N ASP A 139 -18.72 -37.35 -8.90
CA ASP A 139 -17.84 -37.08 -10.05
C ASP A 139 -18.53 -36.17 -11.09
N ALA A 140 -19.86 -36.19 -11.19
CA ALA A 140 -20.63 -35.31 -12.06
C ALA A 140 -20.68 -33.85 -11.54
N GLY A 141 -20.89 -33.66 -10.23
CA GLY A 141 -20.83 -32.34 -9.59
C GLY A 141 -19.46 -31.68 -9.72
N LYS A 142 -18.39 -32.46 -9.50
CA LYS A 142 -17.01 -31.98 -9.70
C LYS A 142 -16.75 -31.61 -11.15
N ALA A 143 -17.17 -32.47 -12.09
CA ALA A 143 -17.01 -32.21 -13.52
C ALA A 143 -17.77 -30.96 -13.98
N ARG A 144 -18.90 -30.60 -13.32
CA ARG A 144 -19.64 -29.36 -13.57
C ARG A 144 -18.88 -28.14 -13.05
N ILE A 145 -18.43 -28.15 -11.80
CA ILE A 145 -17.63 -27.07 -11.20
C ILE A 145 -16.35 -26.82 -12.02
N GLN A 146 -15.68 -27.89 -12.44
CA GLN A 146 -14.41 -27.80 -13.16
C GLN A 146 -14.57 -27.59 -14.67
N ALA A 147 -15.80 -27.59 -15.20
CA ALA A 147 -16.06 -27.56 -16.64
C ALA A 147 -15.37 -26.38 -17.34
N ARG A 148 -15.41 -25.20 -16.71
CA ARG A 148 -14.81 -23.97 -17.23
C ARG A 148 -13.28 -23.96 -17.22
N PHE A 149 -12.68 -24.85 -16.44
CA PHE A 149 -11.23 -24.96 -16.22
C PHE A 149 -10.62 -26.17 -16.93
N LYS A 150 -11.38 -26.93 -17.71
CA LYS A 150 -10.91 -28.18 -18.36
C LYS A 150 -9.73 -27.97 -19.31
N GLU A 151 -9.67 -26.81 -19.97
CA GLU A 151 -8.57 -26.46 -20.88
C GLU A 151 -7.37 -25.85 -20.14
N VAL A 152 -7.52 -25.56 -18.83
CA VAL A 152 -6.41 -25.08 -18.01
C VAL A 152 -5.54 -26.27 -17.64
N GLN A 153 -4.26 -26.16 -17.94
CA GLN A 153 -3.22 -27.10 -17.52
C GLN A 153 -2.91 -26.89 -16.04
N VAL A 154 -3.91 -27.18 -15.18
CA VAL A 154 -3.86 -26.90 -13.75
C VAL A 154 -2.68 -27.59 -13.06
N GLU A 155 -2.20 -28.72 -13.59
CA GLU A 155 -1.01 -29.46 -13.16
C GLU A 155 0.30 -28.67 -13.26
N ARG A 156 0.32 -27.59 -14.04
CA ARG A 156 1.47 -26.68 -14.17
C ARG A 156 1.52 -25.62 -13.06
N ILE A 157 0.48 -25.50 -12.23
CA ILE A 157 0.47 -24.58 -11.09
C ILE A 157 1.25 -25.24 -9.94
N PRO A 158 2.24 -24.56 -9.32
CA PRO A 158 3.10 -25.13 -8.29
C PRO A 158 2.37 -25.22 -6.93
N ALA A 159 1.41 -26.13 -6.85
CA ALA A 159 0.59 -26.35 -5.66
C ALA A 159 0.49 -27.83 -5.35
N ASP A 160 0.69 -28.19 -4.08
CA ASP A 160 0.34 -29.51 -3.60
C ASP A 160 -1.18 -29.62 -3.43
N ARG A 161 -1.79 -30.41 -4.31
CA ARG A 161 -3.22 -30.66 -4.28
C ARG A 161 -3.47 -31.99 -3.58
N PRO A 162 -3.95 -31.98 -2.33
CA PRO A 162 -4.37 -33.22 -1.71
C PRO A 162 -5.47 -33.85 -2.57
N SER A 163 -5.32 -35.15 -2.86
CA SER A 163 -6.35 -35.92 -3.54
C SER A 163 -7.64 -35.86 -2.71
N GLY A 164 -8.63 -35.11 -3.18
CA GLY A 164 -9.92 -34.98 -2.48
C GLY A 164 -10.29 -33.59 -1.97
N ILE A 165 -9.75 -32.49 -2.53
CA ILE A 165 -10.29 -31.13 -2.29
C ILE A 165 -11.81 -31.18 -2.49
N GLN A 166 -12.56 -30.90 -1.43
CA GLN A 166 -14.01 -30.77 -1.50
C GLN A 166 -14.29 -29.41 -2.14
N VAL A 167 -14.55 -29.47 -3.45
CA VAL A 167 -14.96 -28.30 -4.23
C VAL A 167 -16.47 -28.18 -4.21
N HIS A 168 -16.96 -26.97 -3.95
CA HIS A 168 -18.38 -26.72 -3.75
C HIS A 168 -18.98 -25.70 -4.73
N SER A 169 -18.16 -24.85 -5.35
CA SER A 169 -18.56 -23.87 -6.37
C SER A 169 -17.38 -23.56 -7.31
N GLU A 170 -17.62 -22.85 -8.41
CA GLU A 170 -16.53 -22.38 -9.29
C GLU A 170 -15.63 -21.40 -8.55
N GLN A 171 -16.21 -20.53 -7.70
CA GLN A 171 -15.46 -19.58 -6.87
C GLN A 171 -14.49 -20.29 -5.91
N ASN A 172 -14.98 -21.28 -5.18
CA ASN A 172 -14.15 -22.07 -4.26
C ASN A 172 -13.04 -22.84 -5.01
N PHE A 173 -13.36 -23.42 -6.17
CA PHE A 173 -12.35 -24.11 -6.97
C PHE A 173 -11.29 -23.13 -7.51
N PHE A 174 -11.69 -21.99 -8.06
CA PHE A 174 -10.77 -20.96 -8.52
C PHE A 174 -9.87 -20.46 -7.39
N GLY A 175 -10.45 -20.16 -6.21
CA GLY A 175 -9.70 -19.79 -5.01
C GLY A 175 -8.61 -20.81 -4.66
N SER A 176 -8.93 -22.11 -4.72
CA SER A 176 -7.93 -23.18 -4.49
C SER A 176 -6.80 -23.23 -5.52
N LEU A 177 -6.99 -22.65 -6.72
CA LEU A 177 -5.96 -22.58 -7.75
C LEU A 177 -5.06 -21.35 -7.58
N VAL A 178 -5.59 -20.23 -7.06
CA VAL A 178 -4.84 -18.97 -6.93
C VAL A 178 -4.22 -18.78 -5.54
N ASN A 179 -4.75 -19.43 -4.51
CA ASN A 179 -4.28 -19.34 -3.12
C ASN A 179 -3.04 -20.20 -2.87
N ILE A 180 -1.98 -19.94 -3.63
CA ILE A 180 -0.66 -20.57 -3.48
C ILE A 180 0.39 -19.59 -2.91
N LEU A 181 -0.04 -18.35 -2.68
CA LEU A 181 0.75 -17.22 -2.20
C LEU A 181 0.15 -16.68 -0.90
N HIS A 182 0.87 -15.79 -0.23
CA HIS A 182 0.36 -15.01 0.89
C HIS A 182 -0.95 -14.29 0.49
N PRO A 183 -1.95 -14.19 1.39
CA PRO A 183 -3.27 -13.66 1.04
C PRO A 183 -3.23 -12.25 0.42
N TYR A 184 -2.30 -11.41 0.87
CA TYR A 184 -2.11 -10.06 0.32
C TYR A 184 -1.49 -10.07 -1.08
N SER A 185 -0.64 -11.04 -1.39
CA SER A 185 -0.11 -11.25 -2.74
C SER A 185 -1.21 -11.74 -3.69
N VAL A 186 -2.11 -12.61 -3.22
CA VAL A 186 -3.28 -13.04 -4.00
C VAL A 186 -4.20 -11.84 -4.28
N LEU A 187 -4.53 -11.02 -3.28
CA LEU A 187 -5.32 -9.79 -3.50
C LEU A 187 -4.64 -8.85 -4.49
N ARG A 188 -3.33 -8.64 -4.36
CA ARG A 188 -2.56 -7.77 -5.26
C ARG A 188 -2.55 -8.33 -6.69
N LEU A 189 -2.39 -9.64 -6.86
CA LEU A 189 -2.46 -10.34 -8.16
C LEU A 189 -3.84 -10.14 -8.80
N LEU A 190 -4.91 -10.41 -8.06
CA LEU A 190 -6.28 -10.29 -8.55
C LEU A 190 -6.67 -8.86 -8.93
N ALA A 191 -5.99 -7.86 -8.36
CA ALA A 191 -6.20 -6.45 -8.66
C ALA A 191 -5.60 -6.01 -10.02
N GLU A 192 -4.74 -6.81 -10.65
CA GLU A 192 -4.28 -6.57 -12.02
C GLU A 192 -5.40 -6.77 -13.06
N ILE A 193 -6.50 -7.40 -12.66
CA ILE A 193 -7.65 -7.70 -13.51
C ILE A 193 -8.62 -6.53 -13.42
N GLU A 194 -8.78 -5.78 -14.50
CA GLU A 194 -9.60 -4.55 -14.54
C GLU A 194 -11.02 -4.77 -14.00
N ALA A 195 -11.64 -5.90 -14.35
CA ALA A 195 -12.99 -6.26 -13.90
C ALA A 195 -13.11 -6.45 -12.38
N ASN A 196 -12.00 -6.75 -11.69
CA ASN A 196 -11.99 -6.98 -10.25
C ASN A 196 -11.79 -5.70 -9.43
N LYS A 197 -11.54 -4.54 -10.04
CA LYS A 197 -11.21 -3.30 -9.30
C LYS A 197 -12.27 -2.89 -8.27
N ASP A 198 -13.54 -3.11 -8.61
CA ASP A 198 -14.67 -2.79 -7.75
C ASP A 198 -15.16 -3.98 -6.92
N ALA A 199 -14.50 -5.14 -7.02
CA ALA A 199 -14.81 -6.32 -6.22
C ALA A 199 -14.70 -5.99 -4.73
N PRO A 200 -15.71 -6.33 -3.90
CA PRO A 200 -15.65 -6.09 -2.47
C PRO A 200 -14.65 -7.05 -1.83
N VAL A 201 -13.65 -6.50 -1.14
CA VAL A 201 -12.85 -7.24 -0.18
C VAL A 201 -13.61 -7.21 1.15
N VAL A 202 -13.82 -8.36 1.78
CA VAL A 202 -14.64 -8.51 2.98
C VAL A 202 -13.88 -9.30 4.05
N TRP A 203 -13.86 -8.78 5.27
CA TRP A 203 -13.39 -9.50 6.46
C TRP A 203 -14.50 -9.53 7.51
N GLN A 204 -15.23 -10.66 7.57
CA GLN A 204 -16.46 -10.79 8.35
C GLN A 204 -16.21 -11.41 9.72
N TYR A 205 -16.17 -10.57 10.75
CA TYR A 205 -15.79 -10.98 12.11
C TYR A 205 -16.97 -11.16 13.06
N GLY A 206 -18.15 -10.64 12.71
CA GLY A 206 -19.36 -10.66 13.54
C GLY A 206 -19.74 -12.05 14.06
N PRO A 207 -19.83 -13.10 13.22
CA PRO A 207 -20.16 -14.45 13.70
C PRO A 207 -19.16 -14.96 14.75
N LEU A 208 -17.87 -14.65 14.58
CA LEU A 208 -16.81 -15.06 15.50
C LEU A 208 -16.94 -14.38 16.87
N VAL A 209 -17.29 -13.10 16.88
CA VAL A 209 -17.53 -12.32 18.11
C VAL A 209 -18.79 -12.81 18.82
N GLN A 210 -19.88 -13.04 18.09
CA GLN A 210 -21.15 -13.48 18.65
C GLN A 210 -21.08 -14.90 19.23
N ALA A 211 -20.26 -15.76 18.62
CA ALA A 211 -19.97 -17.09 19.16
C ALA A 211 -19.00 -17.08 20.36
N GLY A 212 -18.44 -15.92 20.75
CA GLY A 212 -17.56 -15.78 21.90
C GLY A 212 -16.11 -16.23 21.66
N TRP A 213 -15.69 -16.40 20.41
CA TRP A 213 -14.32 -16.81 20.07
C TRP A 213 -13.32 -15.64 20.03
N ALA A 214 -13.83 -14.41 19.89
CA ALA A 214 -13.03 -13.18 19.89
C ALA A 214 -13.85 -12.01 20.42
N THR A 215 -13.19 -10.90 20.71
CA THR A 215 -13.83 -9.63 21.10
C THR A 215 -13.73 -8.62 19.96
N GLU A 216 -14.70 -7.70 19.84
CA GLU A 216 -14.68 -6.65 18.81
C GLU A 216 -13.40 -5.78 18.85
N ARG A 217 -12.78 -5.63 20.03
CA ARG A 217 -11.52 -4.88 20.20
C ARG A 217 -10.32 -5.51 19.52
N GLU A 218 -10.42 -6.78 19.13
CA GLU A 218 -9.40 -7.46 18.33
C GLU A 218 -9.51 -7.12 16.84
N PHE A 219 -10.53 -6.36 16.42
CA PHE A 219 -10.79 -5.99 15.04
C PHE A 219 -10.60 -4.48 14.87
N MET A 220 -9.34 -4.05 14.96
CA MET A 220 -8.93 -2.65 14.84
C MET A 220 -8.49 -2.36 13.40
N PRO A 221 -9.11 -1.39 12.71
CA PRO A 221 -8.67 -0.98 11.38
C PRO A 221 -7.46 -0.04 11.49
N ASP A 222 -7.04 0.48 10.34
CA ASP A 222 -5.91 1.39 10.17
C ASP A 222 -4.53 0.72 10.36
N ALA A 223 -3.50 1.36 9.82
CA ALA A 223 -2.13 0.91 9.91
C ALA A 223 -1.64 0.91 11.36
N ARG A 224 -1.06 -0.21 11.79
CA ARG A 224 -0.46 -0.34 13.11
C ARG A 224 0.83 0.45 13.15
N ARG A 225 1.27 0.86 14.33
CA ARG A 225 2.52 1.61 14.51
C ARG A 225 3.75 0.93 13.88
N THR A 226 3.77 -0.39 13.80
CA THR A 226 4.84 -1.19 13.17
C THR A 226 4.82 -1.15 11.65
N GLU A 227 3.69 -0.75 11.05
CA GLU A 227 3.46 -0.66 9.60
C GLU A 227 3.51 0.80 9.10
N THR A 228 3.57 1.77 10.02
CA THR A 228 3.66 3.19 9.67
C THR A 228 5.08 3.63 9.35
N PHE A 229 5.20 4.60 8.45
CA PHE A 229 6.43 5.29 8.08
C PHE A 229 6.60 6.57 8.89
N LEU A 230 7.76 6.73 9.51
CA LEU A 230 8.17 7.99 10.12
C LEU A 230 8.75 8.92 9.03
N ILE A 231 8.02 9.98 8.70
CA ILE A 231 8.44 10.98 7.72
C ILE A 231 9.13 12.14 8.44
N ALA A 232 10.43 12.29 8.22
CA ALA A 232 11.24 13.35 8.82
C ALA A 232 11.55 14.42 7.77
N THR A 233 11.10 15.64 8.01
CA THR A 233 11.27 16.80 7.12
C THR A 233 12.20 17.83 7.77
N GLU A 234 12.68 18.80 6.98
CA GLU A 234 13.56 19.86 7.47
C GLU A 234 12.82 20.90 8.33
N GLY A 235 11.58 21.25 7.95
CA GLY A 235 10.79 22.29 8.58
C GLY A 235 9.39 21.87 9.01
N SER A 236 8.82 22.68 9.89
CA SER A 236 7.44 22.51 10.37
C SER A 236 6.39 22.78 9.29
N SER A 237 6.70 23.64 8.32
CA SER A 237 5.82 23.95 7.17
C SER A 237 5.57 22.68 6.35
N ASP A 238 6.63 21.91 6.09
CA ASP A 238 6.57 20.65 5.34
C ASP A 238 5.63 19.64 6.00
N VAL A 239 5.76 19.48 7.32
CA VAL A 239 4.88 18.59 8.10
C VAL A 239 3.42 18.99 7.92
N HIS A 240 3.11 20.27 8.07
CA HIS A 240 1.73 20.75 7.96
C HIS A 240 1.18 20.59 6.53
N ILE A 241 1.96 20.92 5.51
CA ILE A 241 1.56 20.80 4.10
C ILE A 241 1.38 19.33 3.72
N LEU A 242 2.34 18.45 4.00
CA LEU A 242 2.26 17.04 3.65
C LEU A 242 1.14 16.31 4.39
N THR A 243 0.96 16.60 5.69
CA THR A 243 -0.15 16.02 6.47
C THR A 243 -1.49 16.42 5.88
N HIS A 244 -1.67 17.71 5.56
CA HIS A 244 -2.91 18.22 4.96
C HIS A 244 -3.13 17.66 3.55
N ALA A 245 -2.09 17.61 2.73
CA ALA A 245 -2.14 17.07 1.38
C ALA A 245 -2.52 15.59 1.36
N LEU A 246 -1.93 14.75 2.23
CA LEU A 246 -2.31 13.33 2.35
C LEU A 246 -3.77 13.18 2.79
N ALA A 247 -4.21 13.95 3.77
CA ALA A 247 -5.59 13.90 4.25
C ALA A 247 -6.61 14.27 3.15
N LEU A 248 -6.28 15.22 2.27
CA LEU A 248 -7.17 15.66 1.20
C LEU A 248 -7.09 14.78 -0.06
N LEU A 249 -5.88 14.43 -0.50
CA LEU A 249 -5.62 13.84 -1.82
C LEU A 249 -5.44 12.32 -1.78
N ARG A 250 -5.05 11.76 -0.63
CA ARG A 250 -4.80 10.32 -0.44
C ARG A 250 -5.35 9.82 0.91
N PRO A 251 -6.62 10.14 1.28
CA PRO A 251 -7.17 9.78 2.60
C PRO A 251 -7.15 8.27 2.87
N GLY A 252 -7.21 7.45 1.82
CA GLY A 252 -7.20 5.98 1.91
C GLY A 252 -5.92 5.35 2.46
N ILE A 253 -4.82 6.12 2.56
CA ILE A 253 -3.51 5.66 3.06
C ILE A 253 -2.90 6.63 4.08
N ALA A 254 -3.60 7.70 4.46
CA ALA A 254 -3.03 8.77 5.29
C ALA A 254 -2.55 8.24 6.67
N ASP A 255 -3.20 7.21 7.20
CA ASP A 255 -2.88 6.55 8.47
C ASP A 255 -1.52 5.83 8.47
N PHE A 256 -0.93 5.54 7.31
CA PHE A 256 0.43 4.98 7.21
C PHE A 256 1.53 5.98 7.51
N PHE A 257 1.24 7.29 7.50
CA PHE A 257 2.29 8.33 7.56
C PHE A 257 2.30 9.05 8.90
N ARG A 258 3.44 9.02 9.58
CA ARG A 258 3.67 9.71 10.86
C ARG A 258 4.76 10.74 10.69
N PHE A 259 4.43 12.00 10.83
CA PHE A 259 5.41 13.08 10.63
C PHE A 259 6.16 13.42 11.90
N ILE A 260 7.46 13.73 11.75
CA ILE A 260 8.28 14.32 12.81
C ILE A 260 8.90 15.63 12.34
N ASP A 261 8.65 16.66 13.15
CA ASP A 261 9.30 17.96 13.02
C ASP A 261 10.62 17.95 13.80
N VAL A 262 11.74 17.77 13.08
CA VAL A 262 13.09 17.73 13.67
C VAL A 262 13.50 19.11 14.20
N SER A 263 12.95 20.19 13.65
CA SER A 263 13.31 21.58 14.01
C SER A 263 12.85 21.99 15.42
N LYS A 264 11.77 21.41 15.94
CA LYS A 264 11.21 21.77 17.26
C LYS A 264 11.79 20.99 18.44
N ARG A 265 12.43 19.85 18.22
CA ARG A 265 12.84 18.92 19.31
C ARG A 265 14.32 18.57 19.35
N HIS A 266 15.09 18.87 18.30
CA HIS A 266 16.54 18.69 18.33
C HIS A 266 17.27 20.01 18.62
N PRO A 267 18.38 19.99 19.39
CA PRO A 267 19.20 21.18 19.69
C PRO A 267 20.03 21.68 18.49
N PHE A 268 19.69 21.26 17.27
CA PHE A 268 20.40 21.63 16.04
C PHE A 268 19.38 22.22 15.06
N SER A 269 19.52 23.49 14.68
CA SER A 269 18.71 24.12 13.62
C SER A 269 19.37 23.93 12.25
N GLY A 270 18.56 23.89 11.18
CA GLY A 270 18.99 23.81 9.77
C GLY A 270 19.08 22.39 9.19
N THR A 271 19.37 22.26 7.89
CA THR A 271 19.42 20.99 7.12
C THR A 271 20.45 19.97 7.64
N GLY A 272 21.51 20.46 8.30
CA GLY A 272 22.47 19.62 9.01
C GLY A 272 21.89 18.87 10.22
N SER A 273 20.71 19.26 10.70
CA SER A 273 20.00 18.56 11.79
C SER A 273 19.39 17.25 11.34
N LEU A 274 18.81 17.21 10.13
CA LEU A 274 18.14 16.02 9.58
C LEU A 274 19.14 14.89 9.29
N VAL A 275 20.31 15.23 8.74
CA VAL A 275 21.39 14.26 8.51
C VAL A 275 21.92 13.68 9.82
N LYS A 276 22.13 14.52 10.84
CA LYS A 276 22.56 14.07 12.18
C LYS A 276 21.49 13.21 12.86
N PHE A 277 20.22 13.54 12.65
CA PHE A 277 19.10 12.75 13.14
C PHE A 277 19.10 11.37 12.47
N ALA A 278 19.26 11.31 11.15
CA ALA A 278 19.40 10.05 10.42
C ALA A 278 20.59 9.21 10.90
N GLU A 279 21.77 9.83 11.07
CA GLU A 279 22.96 9.19 11.60
C GLU A 279 22.72 8.62 13.01
N GLY A 280 22.03 9.39 13.87
CA GLY A 280 21.66 8.96 15.22
C GLY A 280 20.74 7.75 15.21
N LEU A 281 19.69 7.76 14.37
CA LEU A 281 18.75 6.65 14.22
C LEU A 281 19.43 5.39 13.67
N ALA A 282 20.30 5.53 12.68
CA ALA A 282 21.07 4.40 12.13
C ALA A 282 22.03 3.80 13.17
N LYS A 283 22.70 4.62 13.98
CA LYS A 283 23.64 4.16 15.01
C LYS A 283 22.99 3.37 16.14
N ILE A 284 21.71 3.62 16.43
CA ILE A 284 20.96 2.91 17.47
C ILE A 284 20.12 1.75 16.89
N ASP A 285 20.25 1.46 15.59
CA ASP A 285 19.58 0.36 14.90
C ASP A 285 18.05 0.36 15.06
N VAL A 286 17.42 1.51 14.76
CA VAL A 286 15.96 1.61 14.83
C VAL A 286 15.29 0.68 13.83
N HIS A 287 14.24 0.00 14.28
CA HIS A 287 13.44 -0.90 13.44
C HIS A 287 12.27 -0.18 12.75
N ASN A 288 12.03 1.10 13.10
CA ASN A 288 10.99 1.90 12.46
C ASN A 288 11.32 2.16 10.99
N GLN A 289 10.31 2.14 10.14
CA GLN A 289 10.46 2.57 8.74
C GLN A 289 10.60 4.10 8.72
N VAL A 290 11.67 4.64 8.14
CA VAL A 290 11.96 6.09 8.17
C VAL A 290 12.27 6.63 6.78
N LEU A 291 11.58 7.69 6.41
CA LEU A 291 11.84 8.46 5.19
C LEU A 291 12.31 9.87 5.56
N PHE A 292 13.50 10.25 5.11
CA PHE A 292 14.01 11.61 5.21
C PHE A 292 13.68 12.36 3.93
N VAL A 293 12.99 13.50 4.05
CA VAL A 293 12.56 14.32 2.91
C VAL A 293 13.29 15.66 2.95
N PHE A 294 14.06 15.93 1.91
CA PHE A 294 14.83 17.16 1.72
C PHE A 294 14.16 18.04 0.66
N ASP A 295 14.29 19.35 0.82
CA ASP A 295 13.80 20.31 -0.18
C ASP A 295 14.54 20.15 -1.53
N ASN A 296 13.89 20.53 -2.62
CA ASN A 296 14.49 20.57 -3.96
C ASN A 296 15.30 21.87 -4.15
N ASP A 297 16.20 22.12 -3.20
CA ASP A 297 17.04 23.29 -3.16
C ASP A 297 18.52 22.93 -2.95
N ALA A 298 19.38 23.95 -2.90
CA ALA A 298 20.82 23.74 -2.74
C ALA A 298 21.20 23.20 -1.34
N GLU A 299 20.40 23.46 -0.30
CA GLU A 299 20.64 22.94 1.04
C GLU A 299 20.22 21.48 1.18
N GLY A 300 19.03 21.15 0.68
CA GLY A 300 18.52 19.79 0.57
C GLY A 300 19.42 18.89 -0.27
N LEU A 301 19.94 19.38 -1.41
CA LEU A 301 20.89 18.61 -2.24
C LEU A 301 22.18 18.26 -1.48
N ASP A 302 22.78 19.24 -0.81
CA ASP A 302 23.99 19.03 -0.01
C ASP A 302 23.74 18.06 1.16
N ALA A 303 22.59 18.17 1.82
CA ALA A 303 22.21 17.29 2.91
C ALA A 303 21.90 15.87 2.44
N HIS A 304 21.22 15.71 1.30
CA HIS A 304 20.93 14.41 0.68
C HIS A 304 22.22 13.70 0.23
N GLN A 305 23.18 14.43 -0.36
CA GLN A 305 24.51 13.89 -0.69
C GLN A 305 25.26 13.43 0.56
N ARG A 306 25.20 14.20 1.65
CA ARG A 306 25.79 13.78 2.94
C ARG A 306 25.12 12.54 3.51
N LEU A 307 23.79 12.46 3.45
CA LEU A 307 23.03 11.29 3.89
C LEU A 307 23.38 10.04 3.07
N SER A 308 23.55 10.18 1.75
CA SER A 308 23.90 9.08 0.84
C SER A 308 25.28 8.47 1.12
N ASN A 309 26.17 9.19 1.82
CA ASN A 309 27.45 8.69 2.29
C ASN A 309 27.34 7.88 3.59
N LEU A 310 26.17 7.85 4.24
CA LEU A 310 25.92 7.04 5.42
C LEU A 310 25.43 5.64 5.02
N THR A 311 25.86 4.61 5.74
CA THR A 311 25.28 3.27 5.63
C THR A 311 23.95 3.24 6.38
N LEU A 312 22.85 3.43 5.66
CA LEU A 312 21.51 3.33 6.22
C LEU A 312 21.00 1.88 6.21
N PRO A 313 20.28 1.45 7.26
CA PRO A 313 19.49 0.22 7.25
C PRO A 313 18.45 0.18 6.12
N VAL A 314 18.02 -1.01 5.70
CA VAL A 314 17.06 -1.21 4.60
C VAL A 314 15.70 -0.55 4.85
N ASN A 315 15.33 -0.36 6.12
CA ASN A 315 14.11 0.32 6.57
C ASN A 315 14.23 1.86 6.58
N MET A 316 15.34 2.43 6.11
CA MET A 316 15.60 3.87 6.10
C MET A 316 15.99 4.36 4.71
N ARG A 317 15.44 5.50 4.26
CA ARG A 317 15.78 6.09 2.96
C ARG A 317 15.70 7.61 3.00
N GLY A 318 16.51 8.27 2.17
CA GLY A 318 16.41 9.71 1.93
C GLY A 318 15.98 10.03 0.50
N ILE A 319 15.06 10.98 0.34
CA ILE A 319 14.61 11.50 -0.95
C ILE A 319 14.65 13.02 -0.97
N MET A 320 14.77 13.61 -2.15
CA MET A 320 14.50 15.03 -2.34
C MET A 320 13.10 15.21 -2.92
N LEU A 321 12.49 16.37 -2.68
CA LEU A 321 11.32 16.79 -3.42
C LEU A 321 11.61 16.74 -4.95
N PRO A 322 10.63 16.34 -5.77
CA PRO A 322 10.88 15.99 -7.17
C PRO A 322 11.16 17.22 -8.04
N GLU A 323 12.04 17.07 -9.02
CA GLU A 323 12.20 18.10 -10.05
C GLU A 323 10.96 18.19 -10.93
N LEU A 324 10.57 19.41 -11.30
CA LEU A 324 9.47 19.66 -12.22
C LEU A 324 9.94 20.49 -13.41
N GLU A 325 9.37 20.22 -14.59
CA GLU A 325 9.70 20.97 -15.81
C GLU A 325 9.33 22.46 -15.67
N VAL A 326 8.24 22.77 -14.97
CA VAL A 326 7.81 24.15 -14.68
C VAL A 326 8.85 24.93 -13.85
N PHE A 327 9.73 24.23 -13.13
CA PHE A 327 10.80 24.85 -12.34
C PHE A 327 12.07 25.14 -13.15
N ARG A 328 12.19 24.64 -14.39
CA ARG A 328 13.35 24.93 -15.25
C ARG A 328 13.40 26.36 -15.78
N SER A 329 12.24 27.01 -15.85
CA SER A 329 12.09 28.38 -16.32
C SER A 329 11.15 29.16 -15.41
N PHE A 330 11.58 29.36 -14.16
CA PHE A 330 10.79 30.01 -13.12
C PHE A 330 11.20 31.48 -12.91
N PRO A 331 10.28 32.42 -12.65
CA PRO A 331 10.62 33.82 -12.36
C PRO A 331 11.54 33.93 -11.15
N ALA A 332 12.71 34.54 -11.34
CA ALA A 332 13.73 34.67 -10.31
C ALA A 332 14.35 36.07 -10.29
N GLN A 333 14.45 36.66 -9.11
CA GLN A 333 15.03 37.96 -8.87
C GLN A 333 16.47 37.80 -8.40
N GLY A 334 17.42 38.21 -9.24
CA GLY A 334 18.83 38.33 -8.90
C GLY A 334 19.32 39.77 -8.82
N PRO A 335 20.63 39.99 -8.60
CA PRO A 335 21.26 41.31 -8.64
C PRO A 335 21.07 42.04 -9.98
N GLU A 336 21.01 41.27 -11.07
CA GLU A 336 20.84 41.78 -12.44
C GLU A 336 19.37 42.02 -12.84
N GLY A 337 18.43 41.88 -11.90
CA GLY A 337 17.01 42.05 -12.17
C GLY A 337 16.21 40.75 -12.17
N LEU A 338 14.99 40.83 -12.73
CA LEU A 338 14.07 39.70 -12.85
C LEU A 338 14.37 38.94 -14.15
N HIS A 339 14.66 37.65 -14.03
CA HIS A 339 14.93 36.75 -15.15
C HIS A 339 14.26 35.40 -14.91
N HIS A 340 14.04 34.62 -15.95
CA HIS A 340 13.65 33.21 -15.76
C HIS A 340 14.91 32.38 -15.51
N SER A 341 14.84 31.47 -14.54
CA SER A 341 15.97 30.62 -14.16
C SER A 341 15.48 29.23 -13.76
N ASP A 342 16.36 28.24 -13.89
CA ASP A 342 16.12 26.92 -13.32
C ASP A 342 16.32 26.98 -11.81
N ILE A 343 15.26 26.63 -11.07
CA ILE A 343 15.24 26.59 -9.60
C ILE A 343 15.33 25.16 -9.06
N ASN A 344 15.29 24.14 -9.91
CA ASN A 344 15.48 22.75 -9.50
C ASN A 344 16.83 22.58 -8.83
N ARG A 345 16.84 21.89 -7.69
CA ARG A 345 17.99 21.63 -6.81
C ARG A 345 18.71 22.90 -6.33
N ARG A 346 18.04 24.04 -6.40
CA ARG A 346 18.62 25.35 -6.10
C ARG A 346 17.79 26.16 -5.12
N ALA A 347 16.47 26.19 -5.32
CA ALA A 347 15.58 27.08 -4.56
C ALA A 347 14.12 26.60 -4.41
N ALA A 348 13.79 25.35 -4.77
CA ALA A 348 12.42 24.85 -4.72
C ALA A 348 12.10 24.14 -3.39
N ALA A 349 11.57 24.91 -2.43
CA ALA A 349 10.97 24.37 -1.20
C ALA A 349 9.57 23.79 -1.45
N ILE A 350 8.99 23.12 -0.46
CA ILE A 350 7.64 22.52 -0.59
C ILE A 350 6.56 23.52 -1.02
N GLU A 351 6.65 24.79 -0.64
CA GLU A 351 5.66 25.80 -1.04
C GLU A 351 5.65 26.05 -2.55
N CYS A 352 6.75 25.76 -3.27
CA CYS A 352 6.78 25.85 -4.74
C CYS A 352 5.85 24.83 -5.41
N TYR A 353 5.46 23.76 -4.71
CA TYR A 353 4.57 22.70 -5.20
C TYR A 353 3.09 22.98 -4.92
N LEU A 354 2.78 24.09 -4.26
CA LEU A 354 1.41 24.56 -4.05
C LEU A 354 0.91 25.32 -5.28
N ASP A 355 -0.38 25.64 -5.31
CA ASP A 355 -0.91 26.58 -6.30
C ASP A 355 -0.30 27.97 -6.04
N LEU A 356 0.34 28.52 -7.06
CA LEU A 356 1.07 29.79 -6.98
C LEU A 356 0.29 30.96 -7.60
N ASP A 357 -0.86 30.68 -8.22
CA ASP A 357 -1.72 31.66 -8.86
C ASP A 357 -2.87 32.12 -7.94
N VAL A 358 -2.82 31.71 -6.67
CA VAL A 358 -3.84 32.02 -5.65
C VAL A 358 -3.61 33.34 -4.92
N GLY A 359 -4.70 33.92 -4.40
CA GLY A 359 -4.65 35.03 -3.46
C GLY A 359 -4.49 36.44 -4.08
N GLY A 360 -4.48 36.56 -5.40
CA GLY A 360 -4.44 37.87 -6.09
C GLY A 360 -3.14 38.66 -5.87
N TYR A 361 -2.06 37.96 -5.53
CA TYR A 361 -0.74 38.55 -5.28
C TYR A 361 0.03 38.80 -6.57
N LEU A 362 1.18 39.48 -6.45
CA LEU A 362 2.13 39.58 -7.54
C LEU A 362 2.58 38.17 -7.98
N PRO A 363 2.96 37.97 -9.26
CA PRO A 363 3.41 36.67 -9.75
C PRO A 363 4.50 36.08 -8.85
N ALA A 364 4.33 34.80 -8.51
CA ALA A 364 5.26 34.07 -7.68
C ALA A 364 6.68 34.13 -8.28
N LYS A 365 7.67 34.43 -7.45
CA LYS A 365 9.07 34.45 -7.87
C LYS A 365 10.00 34.01 -6.76
N VAL A 366 11.12 33.42 -7.16
CA VAL A 366 12.24 33.13 -6.28
C VAL A 366 13.13 34.37 -6.16
N ARG A 367 13.71 34.63 -4.99
CA ARG A 367 14.77 35.62 -4.81
C ARG A 367 16.08 34.92 -4.51
N TRP A 368 17.09 35.14 -5.35
CA TRP A 368 18.46 34.68 -5.11
C TRP A 368 19.08 35.48 -3.97
N THR A 369 19.66 34.79 -2.99
CA THR A 369 20.25 35.42 -1.80
C THR A 369 21.76 35.18 -1.73
N ASN A 370 22.19 33.93 -1.75
CA ASN A 370 23.58 33.55 -1.48
C ASN A 370 24.14 32.60 -2.56
N HIS A 371 25.45 32.65 -2.78
CA HIS A 371 26.18 31.66 -3.57
C HIS A 371 26.72 30.55 -2.67
N LYS A 372 26.50 29.28 -3.02
CA LYS A 372 26.97 28.12 -2.27
C LYS A 372 28.18 27.51 -2.97
N GLU A 373 29.37 27.80 -2.44
CA GLU A 373 30.66 27.38 -3.03
C GLU A 373 30.79 25.86 -3.16
N SER A 374 30.27 25.07 -2.22
CA SER A 374 30.39 23.60 -2.26
C SER A 374 29.67 22.96 -3.45
N LEU A 375 28.67 23.64 -4.00
CA LEU A 375 27.84 23.18 -5.13
C LEU A 375 27.98 24.07 -6.37
N ASP A 376 28.84 25.09 -6.32
CA ASP A 376 29.00 26.14 -7.34
C ASP A 376 27.65 26.66 -7.90
N THR A 377 26.71 26.96 -6.99
CA THR A 377 25.35 27.37 -7.37
C THR A 377 24.77 28.43 -6.46
N TYR A 378 23.90 29.28 -7.01
CA TYR A 378 23.11 30.22 -6.21
C TYR A 378 21.93 29.52 -5.53
N HIS A 379 21.72 29.85 -4.26
CA HIS A 379 20.58 29.48 -3.44
C HIS A 379 19.61 30.67 -3.32
N GLY A 380 18.32 30.35 -3.27
CA GLY A 380 17.25 31.33 -3.18
C GLY A 380 16.02 30.73 -2.52
N ALA A 381 15.02 31.57 -2.29
CA ALA A 381 13.75 31.17 -1.68
C ALA A 381 12.56 31.82 -2.40
N LEU A 382 11.42 31.12 -2.38
CA LEU A 382 10.14 31.65 -2.84
C LEU A 382 9.72 32.85 -2.00
N GLU A 383 9.39 33.98 -2.65
CA GLU A 383 8.83 35.13 -1.94
C GLU A 383 7.40 34.84 -1.48
N PHE A 384 7.05 35.34 -0.28
CA PHE A 384 5.71 35.20 0.31
C PHE A 384 5.25 33.74 0.47
N LYS A 385 6.16 32.79 0.70
CA LYS A 385 5.85 31.36 0.84
C LYS A 385 4.75 31.07 1.87
N GLU A 386 4.71 31.85 2.95
CA GLU A 386 3.72 31.74 4.03
C GLU A 386 2.29 32.02 3.58
N VAL A 387 2.12 32.79 2.49
CA VAL A 387 0.82 33.05 1.87
C VAL A 387 0.32 31.79 1.18
N TYR A 388 1.14 31.17 0.34
CA TYR A 388 0.78 29.95 -0.37
C TYR A 388 0.45 28.81 0.61
N SER A 389 1.24 28.65 1.68
CA SER A 389 0.94 27.66 2.74
C SER A 389 -0.40 27.97 3.40
N LYS A 390 -0.69 29.23 3.73
CA LYS A 390 -1.97 29.62 4.36
C LYS A 390 -3.16 29.38 3.45
N GLU A 391 -3.04 29.69 2.16
CA GLU A 391 -4.13 29.44 1.20
C GLU A 391 -4.35 27.94 1.01
N PHE A 392 -3.28 27.14 0.93
CA PHE A 392 -3.40 25.69 0.85
C PHE A 392 -4.06 25.06 2.09
N LEU A 393 -3.65 25.49 3.29
CA LEU A 393 -4.20 24.96 4.54
C LEU A 393 -5.68 25.32 4.78
N LYS A 394 -6.25 26.26 4.01
CA LYS A 394 -7.69 26.55 4.01
C LYS A 394 -8.48 25.62 3.08
N GLN A 395 -7.82 24.92 2.16
CA GLN A 395 -8.51 24.05 1.20
C GLN A 395 -9.12 22.84 1.92
N THR A 396 -10.25 22.40 1.41
CA THR A 396 -11.00 21.21 1.82
C THR A 396 -11.23 20.27 0.63
N ALA A 397 -11.68 19.04 0.87
CA ALA A 397 -11.95 18.08 -0.20
C ALA A 397 -12.97 18.62 -1.22
N GLU A 398 -13.95 19.41 -0.76
CA GLU A 398 -14.95 20.07 -1.59
C GLU A 398 -14.31 21.10 -2.52
N THR A 399 -13.48 22.01 -1.98
CA THR A 399 -12.83 23.07 -2.77
C THR A 399 -11.92 22.52 -3.89
N LEU A 400 -11.27 21.38 -3.63
CA LEU A 400 -10.44 20.70 -4.62
C LEU A 400 -11.30 20.04 -5.71
N THR A 401 -12.42 19.42 -5.34
CA THR A 401 -13.35 18.79 -6.28
C THR A 401 -13.98 19.81 -7.23
N GLU A 402 -14.22 21.03 -6.74
CA GLU A 402 -14.73 22.16 -7.54
C GLU A 402 -13.67 22.77 -8.47
N GLY A 403 -12.41 22.31 -8.40
CA GLY A 403 -11.33 22.75 -9.29
C GLY A 403 -10.83 24.17 -9.01
N MET A 404 -11.06 24.69 -7.80
CA MET A 404 -10.67 26.06 -7.43
C MET A 404 -9.21 26.21 -7.01
N TYR A 405 -8.46 25.11 -6.92
CA TYR A 405 -7.07 25.08 -6.48
C TYR A 405 -6.28 24.03 -7.27
N ASP A 406 -5.13 24.41 -7.83
CA ASP A 406 -4.27 23.49 -8.57
C ASP A 406 -3.40 22.62 -7.64
N VAL A 407 -3.65 21.32 -7.63
CA VAL A 407 -2.93 20.34 -6.81
C VAL A 407 -1.89 19.53 -7.58
N ARG A 408 -1.76 19.73 -8.91
CA ARG A 408 -0.94 18.83 -9.76
C ARG A 408 0.50 18.70 -9.27
N LYS A 409 1.11 19.80 -8.84
CA LYS A 409 2.51 19.80 -8.37
C LYS A 409 2.67 19.09 -7.03
N ILE A 410 1.75 19.27 -6.07
CA ILE A 410 1.79 18.58 -4.77
C ILE A 410 1.46 17.09 -4.91
N GLU A 411 0.65 16.71 -5.90
CA GLU A 411 0.44 15.29 -6.21
C GLU A 411 1.73 14.58 -6.61
N VAL A 412 2.60 15.20 -7.42
CA VAL A 412 3.92 14.62 -7.75
C VAL A 412 4.79 14.42 -6.49
N VAL A 413 4.68 15.33 -5.51
CA VAL A 413 5.36 15.16 -4.21
C VAL A 413 4.82 13.94 -3.47
N LEU A 414 3.50 13.79 -3.38
CA LEU A 414 2.87 12.66 -2.72
C LEU A 414 3.21 11.34 -3.40
N ASP A 415 3.19 11.30 -4.73
CA ASP A 415 3.53 10.09 -5.50
C ASP A 415 4.99 9.69 -5.26
N SER A 416 5.92 10.64 -5.22
CA SER A 416 7.33 10.39 -4.87
C SER A 416 7.49 9.87 -3.44
N LEU A 417 6.77 10.46 -2.48
CA LEU A 417 6.78 10.06 -1.08
C LEU A 417 6.24 8.62 -0.90
N VAL A 418 5.09 8.32 -1.51
CA VAL A 418 4.46 7.00 -1.46
C VAL A 418 5.36 5.96 -2.11
N ALA A 419 5.90 6.24 -3.30
CA ALA A 419 6.79 5.31 -4.00
C ALA A 419 8.04 4.98 -3.17
N ALA A 420 8.61 5.96 -2.47
CA ALA A 420 9.75 5.74 -1.58
C ALA A 420 9.38 4.84 -0.39
N CYS A 421 8.21 5.05 0.22
CA CYS A 421 7.70 4.21 1.30
C CYS A 421 7.41 2.77 0.84
N VAL A 422 6.76 2.59 -0.31
CA VAL A 422 6.52 1.27 -0.92
C VAL A 422 7.84 0.53 -1.16
N ALA A 423 8.87 1.24 -1.64
CA ALA A 423 10.17 0.62 -1.85
C ALA A 423 10.87 0.24 -0.53
N ILE A 424 10.74 1.05 0.53
CA ILE A 424 11.21 0.67 1.88
C ILE A 424 10.50 -0.60 2.35
N ALA A 425 9.18 -0.71 2.18
CA ALA A 425 8.42 -1.89 2.58
C ALA A 425 8.83 -3.14 1.79
N ALA A 426 8.95 -3.03 0.46
CA ALA A 426 9.31 -4.15 -0.41
C ALA A 426 10.73 -4.69 -0.16
N ASP A 427 11.68 -3.82 0.20
CA ASP A 427 13.08 -4.21 0.46
C ASP A 427 13.26 -4.94 1.82
N GLN A 428 12.23 -4.96 2.68
CA GLN A 428 12.27 -5.68 3.96
C GLN A 428 11.90 -7.16 3.85
N TRP A 429 11.47 -7.62 2.68
CA TRP A 429 11.06 -9.00 2.48
C TRP A 429 12.24 -9.99 2.56
N ASP A 430 12.11 -11.01 3.41
CA ASP A 430 12.98 -12.19 3.44
C ASP A 430 12.08 -13.42 3.25
N ALA A 431 12.26 -14.13 2.12
CA ALA A 431 11.47 -15.30 1.75
C ALA A 431 11.44 -16.41 2.83
N ARG A 432 12.40 -16.40 3.78
CA ARG A 432 12.46 -17.36 4.89
C ARG A 432 11.55 -17.01 6.08
N ARG A 433 11.05 -15.76 6.17
CA ARG A 433 10.18 -15.33 7.28
C ARG A 433 8.71 -15.73 7.06
N ASP A 434 8.21 -15.65 5.83
CA ASP A 434 6.80 -15.91 5.53
C ASP A 434 6.43 -17.40 5.56
N GLN A 435 7.42 -18.30 5.55
CA GLN A 435 7.24 -19.76 5.71
C GLN A 435 6.88 -20.18 7.14
N ILE A 436 6.96 -19.28 8.13
CA ILE A 436 6.68 -19.57 9.55
C ILE A 436 5.29 -19.07 9.96
N GLU A 437 4.69 -18.14 9.21
CA GLU A 437 3.41 -17.49 9.54
C GLU A 437 2.24 -17.82 8.61
N THR A 438 2.46 -18.67 7.59
CA THR A 438 1.41 -19.34 6.81
C THR A 438 1.20 -20.76 7.30
#